data_AF-U4UWP7-F1
#
_entry.id   AF-U4UWP7-F1
#
_cell.length_a   1.000
_cell.length_b   1.000
_cell.length_c   1.000
_cell.angle_alpha   90.00
_cell.angle_beta   90.00
_cell.angle_gamma   90.00
#
_symmetry.space_group_name_H-M   'P 1'
#
loop_
_entity.id
_entity.type
_entity.pdbx_description
1 polymer ?
#
loop_
_entity_poly.entity_id
_entity_poly.type
_entity_poly.pdbx_seq_one_letter_code
_entity_poly.pdbx_strand_id
1 'polypeptide(L)'
;MTFETINAVESLIALAEPHNRIQMLSLLVPILVSYLLSNPRDKSLNKYSVSLHEVSLEKLMKIGPTYPQEFKTLMGTSTNLRTKLESAIRANQQNNIKAKHEININQPMSIHMPTIKLKTDFSNFS
;
A
#
# COMPACT_ATOMS: atom_id res chain seq x y z
N MET A 1 21.42 -1.13 -10.39
CA MET A 1 21.19 -0.24 -11.55
C MET A 1 19.76 0.29 -11.62
N THR A 2 18.74 -0.52 -11.87
CA THR A 2 17.33 -0.05 -12.01
C THR A 2 16.81 0.77 -10.82
N PHE A 3 17.04 0.33 -9.58
CA PHE A 3 16.58 1.06 -8.40
C PHE A 3 17.26 2.43 -8.23
N GLU A 4 18.57 2.50 -8.46
CA GLU A 4 19.35 3.74 -8.36
C GLU A 4 18.90 4.75 -9.41
N THR A 5 18.63 4.31 -10.63
CA THR A 5 18.09 5.17 -11.69
C THR A 5 16.71 5.73 -11.32
N ILE A 6 15.82 4.90 -10.75
CA ILE A 6 14.50 5.36 -10.30
C ILE A 6 14.64 6.41 -9.18
N ASN A 7 15.53 6.17 -8.20
CA ASN A 7 15.80 7.12 -7.12
C ASN A 7 16.37 8.45 -7.63
N ALA A 8 17.27 8.41 -8.60
CA ALA A 8 17.82 9.59 -9.23
C ALA A 8 16.72 10.40 -9.95
N VAL A 9 15.85 9.73 -10.70
CA VAL A 9 14.72 10.39 -11.38
C VAL A 9 13.75 11.02 -10.37
N GLU A 10 13.42 10.33 -9.27
CA GLU A 10 12.59 10.92 -8.21
C GLU A 10 13.22 12.17 -7.58
N SER A 11 14.54 12.14 -7.37
CA SER A 11 15.28 13.29 -6.84
C SER A 11 15.23 14.47 -7.81
N LEU A 12 15.36 14.21 -9.12
CA LEU A 12 15.22 15.23 -10.15
C LEU A 12 13.80 15.80 -10.22
N ILE A 13 12.75 14.98 -10.03
CA ILE A 13 11.36 15.45 -9.97
C ILE A 13 11.15 16.40 -8.78
N ALA A 14 11.75 16.09 -7.62
CA ALA A 14 11.66 16.95 -6.44
C ALA A 14 12.33 18.32 -6.66
N LEU A 15 13.45 18.34 -7.41
CA LEU A 15 14.18 19.55 -7.76
C LEU A 15 13.59 20.30 -8.96
N ALA A 16 12.80 19.64 -9.80
CA ALA A 16 12.19 20.24 -10.97
C ALA A 16 11.16 21.30 -10.60
N GLU A 17 11.08 22.33 -11.44
CA GLU A 17 10.05 23.36 -11.33
C GLU A 17 8.65 22.77 -11.44
N PRO A 18 7.64 23.33 -10.73
CA PRO A 18 6.30 22.77 -10.68
C PRO A 18 5.67 22.49 -12.05
N HIS A 19 5.93 23.33 -13.05
CA HIS A 19 5.41 23.15 -14.41
C HIS A 19 5.98 21.93 -15.15
N ASN A 20 7.20 21.51 -14.82
CA ASN A 20 7.88 20.37 -15.44
C ASN A 20 7.58 19.03 -14.74
N ARG A 21 7.08 19.08 -13.50
CA ARG A 21 6.82 17.88 -12.68
C ARG A 21 5.83 16.93 -13.34
N ILE A 22 4.76 17.45 -13.93
CA ILE A 22 3.75 16.60 -14.59
C ILE A 22 4.33 15.82 -15.79
N GLN A 23 5.25 16.43 -16.54
CA GLN A 23 5.91 15.77 -17.67
C GLN A 23 6.88 14.69 -17.21
N MET A 24 7.61 14.92 -16.12
CA MET A 24 8.50 13.89 -15.57
C MET A 24 7.71 12.75 -14.93
N LEU A 25 6.62 13.06 -14.23
CA LEU A 25 5.72 12.06 -13.66
C LEU A 25 4.99 11.26 -14.74
N SER A 26 4.66 11.86 -15.89
CA SER A 26 4.04 11.14 -17.01
C SER A 26 4.97 10.10 -17.64
N LEU A 27 6.29 10.24 -17.47
CA LEU A 27 7.28 9.22 -17.83
C LEU A 27 7.43 8.17 -16.72
N LEU A 28 7.57 8.61 -15.47
CA LEU A 28 7.89 7.73 -14.34
C LEU A 28 6.72 6.82 -13.95
N VAL A 29 5.51 7.37 -13.83
CA VAL A 29 4.35 6.63 -13.29
C VAL A 29 3.99 5.42 -14.16
N PRO A 30 3.92 5.50 -15.50
CA PRO A 30 3.68 4.32 -16.35
C PRO A 30 4.73 3.23 -16.19
N ILE A 31 6.01 3.60 -16.02
CA ILE A 31 7.10 2.65 -15.82
C ILE A 31 6.91 1.91 -14.49
N LEU A 32 6.64 2.63 -13.39
CA LEU A 32 6.39 2.01 -12.09
C LEU A 32 5.16 1.09 -12.12
N VAL A 33 4.08 1.51 -12.78
CA VAL A 33 2.87 0.68 -12.94
C VAL A 33 3.15 -0.56 -13.81
N SER A 34 4.05 -0.48 -14.78
CA SER A 34 4.44 -1.64 -15.60
C SER A 34 5.05 -2.77 -14.75
N TYR A 35 5.79 -2.43 -13.70
CA TYR A 35 6.38 -3.37 -12.76
C TYR A 35 5.40 -3.95 -11.72
N LEU A 36 4.16 -3.45 -11.66
CA LEU A 36 3.16 -4.02 -10.75
C LEU A 36 2.72 -5.40 -11.24
N LEU A 37 2.74 -6.36 -10.32
CA LEU A 37 2.33 -7.74 -10.52
C LEU A 37 0.89 -7.93 -10.02
N SER A 38 0.09 -8.70 -10.77
CA SER A 38 -1.28 -9.04 -10.36
C SER A 38 -1.32 -10.02 -9.19
N ASN A 39 -0.34 -10.94 -9.12
CA ASN A 39 -0.20 -11.90 -8.03
C ASN A 39 1.27 -11.99 -7.57
N PRO A 40 1.75 -11.08 -6.71
CA PRO A 40 3.17 -11.02 -6.32
C PRO A 40 3.64 -12.21 -5.46
N ARG A 41 2.73 -13.09 -5.04
CA ARG A 41 3.02 -14.27 -4.19
C ARG A 41 3.13 -15.59 -4.95
N ASP A 42 3.06 -15.55 -6.28
CA ASP A 42 3.32 -16.73 -7.07
C ASP A 42 4.80 -17.16 -6.92
N LYS A 43 5.00 -18.36 -6.38
CA LYS A 43 6.33 -18.92 -6.09
C LYS A 43 7.14 -19.18 -7.36
N SER A 44 6.51 -19.20 -8.53
CA SER A 44 7.18 -19.31 -9.83
C SER A 44 7.83 -17.99 -10.27
N LEU A 45 7.51 -16.86 -9.62
CA LEU A 45 8.02 -15.56 -10.01
C LEU A 45 9.47 -15.35 -9.58
N ASN A 46 10.19 -14.65 -10.45
CA ASN A 46 11.55 -14.21 -10.15
C ASN A 46 11.54 -13.26 -8.93
N LYS A 47 12.42 -13.51 -7.95
CA LYS A 47 12.63 -12.67 -6.76
C LYS A 47 12.86 -11.20 -7.12
N TYR A 48 13.55 -10.95 -8.22
CA TYR A 48 13.80 -9.60 -8.70
C TYR A 48 12.51 -8.88 -9.15
N SER A 49 11.61 -9.57 -9.84
CA SER A 49 10.31 -9.01 -10.25
C SER A 49 9.43 -8.69 -9.04
N VAL A 50 9.46 -9.54 -8.01
CA VAL A 50 8.75 -9.28 -6.75
C VAL A 50 9.32 -8.05 -6.03
N SER A 51 10.65 -7.92 -5.97
CA SER A 51 11.29 -6.74 -5.38
C SER A 51 10.98 -5.45 -6.16
N LEU A 52 10.99 -5.50 -7.51
CA LEU A 52 10.57 -4.38 -8.35
C LEU A 52 9.12 -3.98 -8.09
N HIS A 53 8.23 -4.96 -7.92
CA HIS A 53 6.83 -4.72 -7.59
C HIS A 53 6.68 -3.97 -6.27
N GLU A 54 7.34 -4.44 -5.20
CA GLU A 54 7.26 -3.81 -3.87
C GLU A 54 7.76 -2.37 -3.88
N VAL A 55 8.95 -2.14 -4.43
CA VAL A 55 9.53 -0.79 -4.52
C VAL A 55 8.67 0.13 -5.40
N SER A 56 8.16 -0.37 -6.53
CA SER A 56 7.32 0.44 -7.41
C SER A 56 6.00 0.80 -6.75
N LEU A 57 5.39 -0.14 -6.01
CA LEU A 57 4.15 0.10 -5.28
C LEU A 57 4.36 1.13 -4.15
N GLU A 58 5.43 1.00 -3.37
CA GLU A 58 5.76 1.96 -2.32
C GLU A 58 5.92 3.38 -2.88
N LYS A 59 6.67 3.53 -3.99
CA LYS A 59 6.87 4.81 -4.66
C LYS A 59 5.57 5.39 -5.19
N LEU A 60 4.73 4.58 -5.83
CA LEU A 60 3.42 5.03 -6.32
C LEU A 60 2.52 5.50 -5.17
N MET A 61 2.54 4.79 -4.03
CA MET A 61 1.80 5.19 -2.83
C MET A 61 2.34 6.49 -2.21
N LYS A 62 3.62 6.82 -2.40
CA LYS A 62 4.22 8.10 -1.97
C LYS A 62 3.94 9.24 -2.96
N ILE A 63 3.97 8.96 -4.27
CA ILE A 63 3.72 9.96 -5.33
C ILE A 63 2.29 10.53 -5.21
N GLY A 64 1.29 9.69 -4.96
CA GLY A 64 -0.11 10.10 -4.84
C GLY A 64 -0.35 11.29 -3.89
N PRO A 65 0.04 11.21 -2.60
CA PRO A 65 -0.10 12.33 -1.67
C PRO A 65 0.91 13.48 -1.92
N THR A 66 2.07 13.20 -2.53
CA THR A 66 3.09 14.23 -2.79
C THR A 66 2.70 15.15 -3.95
N TYR A 67 2.06 14.61 -4.99
CA TYR A 67 1.69 15.32 -6.23
C TYR A 67 0.23 15.02 -6.61
N PRO A 68 -0.76 15.43 -5.79
CA PRO A 68 -2.14 14.97 -5.93
C PRO A 68 -2.80 15.42 -7.25
N GLN A 69 -2.49 16.62 -7.73
CA GLN A 69 -3.10 17.17 -8.96
C GLN A 69 -2.56 16.47 -10.21
N GLU A 70 -1.24 16.32 -10.28
CA GLU A 70 -0.54 15.64 -11.36
C GLU A 70 -0.92 14.16 -11.38
N PHE A 71 -0.92 13.51 -10.22
CA PHE A 71 -1.28 12.09 -10.12
C PHE A 71 -2.73 11.84 -10.51
N LYS A 72 -3.68 12.68 -10.08
CA LYS A 72 -5.08 12.61 -10.51
C LYS A 72 -5.22 12.76 -12.02
N THR A 73 -4.48 13.69 -12.61
CA THR A 73 -4.45 13.91 -14.06
C THR A 73 -3.96 12.65 -14.79
N LEU A 74 -2.83 12.08 -14.36
CA LEU A 74 -2.26 10.86 -14.94
C LEU A 74 -3.20 9.65 -14.80
N MET A 75 -3.84 9.46 -13.65
CA MET A 75 -4.84 8.40 -13.46
C MET A 75 -6.11 8.60 -14.32
N GLY A 76 -6.39 9.84 -14.75
CA GLY A 76 -7.44 10.16 -15.70
C GLY A 76 -7.09 9.88 -17.16
N THR A 77 -5.80 9.84 -17.52
CA THR A 77 -5.36 9.58 -18.91
C THR A 77 -5.53 8.14 -19.35
N SER A 78 -5.49 7.17 -18.42
CA SER A 78 -5.55 5.74 -18.74
C SER A 78 -6.27 4.93 -17.66
N THR A 79 -7.43 4.38 -18.01
CA THR A 79 -8.19 3.47 -17.16
C THR A 79 -7.41 2.20 -16.84
N ASN A 80 -6.57 1.72 -17.75
CA ASN A 80 -5.73 0.54 -17.51
C ASN A 80 -4.67 0.81 -16.44
N LEU A 81 -3.98 1.96 -16.54
CA LEU A 81 -2.98 2.38 -15.56
C LEU A 81 -3.59 2.46 -14.15
N ARG A 82 -4.76 3.11 -14.06
CA ARG A 82 -5.51 3.25 -12.82
C ARG A 82 -5.96 1.90 -12.25
N THR A 83 -6.62 1.06 -13.04
CA THR A 83 -7.15 -0.23 -12.56
C THR A 83 -6.04 -1.18 -12.13
N LYS A 84 -4.89 -1.18 -12.81
CA LYS A 84 -3.73 -1.98 -12.41
C LYS A 84 -3.15 -1.52 -11.07
N LEU A 85 -3.01 -0.22 -10.86
CA LEU A 85 -2.57 0.34 -9.57
C LEU A 85 -3.55 0.00 -8.45
N GLU A 86 -4.85 0.23 -8.65
CA GLU A 86 -5.86 -0.07 -7.64
C GLU A 86 -5.86 -1.56 -7.27
N SER A 87 -5.68 -2.45 -8.24
CA SER A 87 -5.62 -3.89 -8.01
C SER A 87 -4.38 -4.28 -7.20
N ALA A 88 -3.22 -3.68 -7.50
CA ALA A 88 -1.99 -3.89 -6.73
C ALA A 88 -2.13 -3.39 -5.29
N ILE A 89 -2.75 -2.22 -5.07
CA ILE A 89 -3.01 -1.69 -3.73
C ILE A 89 -3.95 -2.62 -2.95
N ARG A 90 -5.05 -3.07 -3.58
CA ARG A 90 -6.00 -4.02 -2.96
C ARG A 90 -5.31 -5.32 -2.57
N ALA A 91 -4.50 -5.88 -3.45
CA ALA A 91 -3.72 -7.09 -3.17
C ALA A 91 -2.76 -6.90 -1.98
N ASN A 92 -2.10 -5.73 -1.90
CA ASN A 92 -1.20 -5.39 -0.79
C ASN A 92 -1.94 -5.22 0.54
N GLN A 93 -3.10 -4.54 0.55
CA GLN A 93 -3.94 -4.39 1.75
C GLN A 93 -4.44 -5.74 2.28
N GLN A 94 -4.95 -6.59 1.39
CA GLN A 94 -5.43 -7.92 1.78
C GLN A 94 -4.29 -8.78 2.34
N ASN A 95 -3.06 -8.60 1.86
CA ASN A 95 -1.90 -9.26 2.42
C ASN A 95 -1.56 -8.76 3.83
N ASN A 96 -1.55 -7.44 4.03
CA ASN A 96 -1.21 -6.85 5.34
C ASN A 96 -2.23 -7.25 6.43
N ILE A 97 -3.51 -7.36 6.06
CA ILE A 97 -4.57 -7.84 6.95
C ILE A 97 -4.37 -9.33 7.31
N LYS A 98 -4.03 -10.18 6.34
CA LYS A 98 -3.75 -11.62 6.58
C LYS A 98 -2.53 -11.82 7.46
N ALA A 99 -1.43 -11.09 7.18
CA ALA A 99 -0.24 -11.12 8.02
C ALA A 99 -0.55 -10.73 9.47
N LYS A 100 -1.36 -9.69 9.69
CA LYS A 100 -1.81 -9.28 11.03
C LYS A 100 -2.68 -10.31 11.75
N HIS A 101 -3.47 -11.11 11.03
CA HIS A 101 -4.28 -12.18 11.64
C HIS A 101 -3.45 -13.39 12.04
N GLU A 102 -2.39 -13.73 11.29
CA GLU A 102 -1.51 -14.86 11.64
C GLU A 102 -0.64 -14.60 12.88
N ILE A 103 -0.29 -13.34 13.18
CA ILE A 103 0.42 -12.97 14.42
C ILE A 103 -0.47 -13.10 15.67
N ASN A 104 -1.80 -13.06 15.52
CA ASN A 104 -2.74 -13.10 16.65
C ASN A 104 -3.16 -14.53 17.04
N ILE A 105 -2.78 -15.55 16.27
CA ILE A 105 -3.10 -16.96 16.59
C ILE A 105 -2.00 -17.59 17.47
N ASN A 106 -0.82 -16.95 17.59
CA ASN A 106 0.30 -17.48 18.35
C ASN A 106 0.47 -16.88 19.77
N GLN A 107 -0.56 -16.22 20.31
CA GLN A 107 -0.64 -15.93 21.74
C GLN A 107 -1.56 -16.95 22.42
N PRO A 108 -1.16 -17.60 23.53
CA PRO A 108 -2.05 -18.46 24.28
C PRO A 108 -3.23 -17.62 24.78
N MET A 109 -4.42 -17.89 24.24
CA MET A 109 -5.68 -17.30 24.71
C MET A 109 -5.88 -17.63 26.18
N SER A 110 -5.61 -16.69 27.09
CA SER A 110 -6.24 -16.72 28.41
C SER A 110 -7.70 -16.35 28.22
N ILE A 111 -8.58 -17.35 28.29
CA ILE A 111 -10.02 -17.19 28.29
C ILE A 111 -10.40 -16.42 29.56
N HIS A 112 -10.49 -15.09 29.46
CA HIS A 112 -11.04 -14.28 30.54
C HIS A 112 -12.54 -14.12 30.29
N MET A 113 -13.34 -15.04 30.84
CA MET A 113 -14.79 -14.90 30.93
C MET A 113 -15.11 -13.61 31.72
N PRO A 114 -15.86 -12.65 31.15
CA PRO A 114 -16.37 -11.53 31.93
C PRO A 114 -17.55 -12.04 32.78
N THR A 115 -17.31 -12.42 34.03
CA THR A 115 -18.38 -12.67 34.99
C THR A 115 -18.98 -11.34 35.41
N ILE A 116 -20.12 -10.97 34.82
CA ILE A 116 -21.03 -9.98 35.37
C ILE A 116 -21.53 -10.53 36.71
N LYS A 117 -21.04 -9.98 37.84
CA LYS A 117 -21.63 -10.22 39.16
C LYS A 117 -22.64 -9.10 39.43
N LEU A 118 -23.91 -9.38 39.17
CA LEU A 118 -25.01 -8.52 39.61
C LEU A 118 -25.16 -8.71 41.14
N LYS A 119 -24.70 -7.73 41.92
CA LYS A 119 -25.00 -7.66 43.35
C LYS A 119 -26.23 -6.78 43.55
N THR A 120 -27.38 -7.40 43.73
CA THR A 120 -28.56 -6.74 44.33
C THR A 120 -28.52 -6.97 45.82
N ASP A 121 -28.15 -5.94 46.57
CA ASP A 121 -28.31 -5.86 48.02
C ASP A 121 -29.51 -4.95 48.29
N PHE A 122 -30.56 -5.49 48.92
CA PHE A 122 -31.77 -4.75 49.30
C PHE A 122 -31.97 -4.74 50.82
N SER A 123 -30.90 -4.83 51.60
CA SER A 123 -30.98 -4.61 53.04
C SER A 123 -30.91 -3.11 53.36
N ASN A 124 -31.95 -2.36 52.97
CA ASN A 124 -32.27 -1.03 53.54
C ASN A 124 -33.68 -0.51 53.20
N PHE A 125 -34.67 -1.40 53.13
CA PHE A 125 -36.07 -0.97 53.30
C PHE A 125 -36.52 -1.43 54.68
N SER A 126 -36.46 -0.49 55.62
CA SER A 126 -37.12 -0.54 56.92
C SER A 126 -38.31 0.40 56.92
#